data_AF-A0AAJ3JR26-F1
#
_entry.id   AF-A0AAJ3JR26-F1
#
_cell.length_a   1.000
_cell.length_b   1.000
_cell.length_c   1.000
_cell.angle_alpha   90.00
_cell.angle_beta   90.00
_cell.angle_gamma   90.00
#
_symmetry.space_group_name_H-M   'P 1'
#
loop_
_entity.id
_entity.type
_entity.pdbx_description
1 polymer ?
#
loop_
_entity_poly.entity_id
_entity_poly.type
_entity_poly.pdbx_seq_one_letter_code
_entity_poly.pdbx_strand_id
1 'polypeptide(L)' 'MKLVKGVVFVVGVVVVALGVFNGLVVAVSAYFGPFYQGDADQSRNFGFWLVGNGVVVLGAALSGAVWYGRRLSRGRE' A
#
# COMPACT_ATOMS: atom_id res chain seq x y z
N MET A 1 -18.96 17.32 -2.82
CA MET A 1 -19.28 15.96 -2.32
C MET A 1 -18.62 14.82 -3.11
N LYS A 2 -18.69 14.78 -4.45
CA LYS A 2 -18.07 13.69 -5.25
C LYS A 2 -16.55 13.61 -5.08
N LEU A 3 -15.87 14.75 -4.93
CA LEU A 3 -14.43 14.80 -4.71
C LEU A 3 -14.04 14.20 -3.34
N VAL A 4 -14.72 14.60 -2.27
CA VAL A 4 -14.52 14.07 -0.91
C VAL A 4 -14.74 12.56 -0.86
N LYS A 5 -15.80 12.05 -1.49
CA LYS A 5 -16.06 10.59 -1.58
C LYS A 5 -14.94 9.86 -2.34
N GLY A 6 -14.41 10.45 -3.41
CA GLY A 6 -13.29 9.90 -4.15
C GLY A 6 -12.02 9.84 -3.32
N VAL A 7 -11.68 10.93 -2.62
CA VAL A 7 -10.50 10.97 -1.72
C VAL A 7 -10.62 9.92 -0.63
N VAL A 8 -11.78 9.84 0.05
CA VAL A 8 -12.01 8.84 1.11
C VAL A 8 -11.88 7.41 0.56
N PHE A 9 -12.39 7.15 -0.64
CA PHE A 9 -12.24 5.84 -1.29
C PHE A 9 -10.77 5.51 -1.56
N VAL A 10 -10.01 6.43 -2.16
CA VAL A 10 -8.59 6.23 -2.45
C VAL A 10 -7.78 6.01 -1.17
N VAL A 11 -8.03 6.82 -0.14
CA VAL A 11 -7.41 6.65 1.18
C VAL A 11 -7.72 5.26 1.76
N GLY A 12 -8.97 4.82 1.68
CA GLY A 12 -9.36 3.47 2.11
C GLY A 12 -8.60 2.36 1.38
N VAL A 13 -8.45 2.47 0.07
CA VAL A 13 -7.67 1.52 -0.74
C VAL A 13 -6.20 1.49 -0.29
N VAL A 14 -5.59 2.66 -0.07
CA VAL A 14 -4.21 2.78 0.41
C VAL A 14 -4.04 2.13 1.78
N VAL A 15 -4.94 2.41 2.72
CA VAL A 15 -4.90 1.84 4.09
C VAL A 15 -4.98 0.32 4.04
N VAL A 16 -5.90 -0.23 3.24
CA VAL A 16 -6.03 -1.70 3.08
C VAL A 16 -4.77 -2.29 2.47
N ALA A 17 -4.23 -1.68 1.40
CA ALA A 17 -3.03 -2.16 0.73
C ALA A 17 -1.81 -2.14 1.66
N LEU A 18 -1.63 -1.07 2.44
CA LEU A 18 -0.58 -0.97 3.45
C LEU A 18 -0.73 -2.01 4.55
N GLY A 19 -1.95 -2.24 5.03
CA GLY A 19 -2.24 -3.26 6.04
C GLY A 19 -1.87 -4.66 5.55
N VAL A 20 -2.26 -5.00 4.32
CA VAL A 20 -1.91 -6.29 3.69
C VAL A 20 -0.39 -6.42 3.52
N PHE A 21 0.27 -5.41 2.95
CA PHE A 21 1.72 -5.44 2.72
C PHE A 21 2.50 -5.62 4.03
N ASN A 22 2.20 -4.81 5.05
CA ASN A 22 2.89 -4.90 6.34
C ASN A 22 2.54 -6.20 7.09
N GLY A 23 1.29 -6.67 7.00
CA GLY A 23 0.90 -7.98 7.54
C GLY A 23 1.70 -9.12 6.92
N LEU A 24 1.92 -9.10 5.60
CA LEU A 24 2.77 -10.07 4.91
C LEU A 24 4.24 -9.97 5.36
N VAL A 25 4.79 -8.76 5.46
CA VAL A 25 6.16 -8.56 5.97
C VAL A 25 6.33 -9.19 7.36
N VAL A 26 5.37 -8.96 8.26
CA VAL A 26 5.37 -9.56 9.60
C VAL A 26 5.27 -11.08 9.53
N ALA A 27 4.35 -11.62 8.72
CA ALA A 27 4.15 -13.06 8.60
C ALA A 27 5.39 -13.78 8.04
N VAL A 28 6.04 -13.22 7.03
CA VAL A 28 7.26 -13.78 6.44
C VAL A 28 8.43 -13.70 7.44
N SER A 29 8.56 -12.58 8.17
CA SER A 29 9.56 -12.44 9.25
C SER A 29 9.33 -13.46 10.37
N ALA A 30 8.07 -13.73 10.74
CA ALA A 30 7.74 -14.72 11.75
C ALA A 30 8.08 -16.16 11.30
N TYR A 31 7.95 -16.46 10.01
CA TYR A 31 8.20 -17.81 9.48
C TYR A 31 9.69 -18.07 9.17
N PHE A 32 10.39 -17.12 8.53
CA PHE A 32 11.78 -17.29 8.10
C PHE A 32 12.82 -16.78 9.12
N GLY A 33 12.37 -16.16 10.21
CA GLY A 33 13.22 -15.52 11.21
C GLY A 33 13.32 -14.00 11.01
N PRO A 34 13.81 -13.26 12.02
CA PRO A 34 13.70 -11.82 12.06
C PRO A 34 14.53 -11.19 10.92
N PHE A 35 13.88 -10.39 10.09
CA PHE A 35 14.56 -9.67 9.01
C PHE A 35 15.62 -8.67 9.48
N TYR A 36 15.69 -8.33 10.77
CA TYR A 36 16.57 -7.27 11.27
C TYR A 36 17.67 -7.82 12.19
N GLN A 37 18.24 -9.00 11.90
CA GLN A 37 19.40 -9.50 12.65
C GLN A 37 20.71 -8.92 12.11
N GLY A 38 21.35 -8.05 12.89
CA GLY A 38 22.65 -7.43 12.58
C GLY A 38 22.56 -6.09 11.83
N ASP A 39 23.46 -5.16 12.14
CA ASP A 39 23.36 -3.76 11.68
C ASP A 39 23.35 -3.59 10.15
N ALA A 40 24.14 -4.40 9.43
CA ALA A 40 24.24 -4.33 7.97
C ALA A 40 22.97 -4.86 7.27
N ASP A 41 22.41 -5.96 7.76
CA ASP A 41 21.17 -6.54 7.21
C ASP A 41 19.94 -5.73 7.64
N GLN A 42 19.97 -5.13 8.82
CA GLN A 42 18.91 -4.24 9.31
C GLN A 42 18.73 -3.01 8.42
N SER A 43 19.82 -2.33 8.06
CA SER A 43 19.75 -1.14 7.20
C SER A 43 19.23 -1.47 5.80
N ARG A 44 19.72 -2.57 5.20
CA ARG A 44 19.27 -3.04 3.88
C ARG A 44 17.79 -3.42 3.88
N ASN A 45 17.36 -4.20 4.87
CA ASN A 45 15.98 -4.69 4.95
C ASN A 45 15.00 -3.56 5.32
N PHE A 46 15.43 -2.56 6.10
CA PHE A 46 14.68 -1.33 6.30
C PHE A 46 14.52 -0.54 4.99
N GLY A 47 15.59 -0.43 4.20
CA GLY A 47 15.55 0.20 2.88
C GLY A 47 14.52 -0.46 1.95
N PHE A 48 14.52 -1.80 1.88
CA PHE A 48 13.53 -2.54 1.08
C PHE A 48 12.10 -2.37 1.60
N TRP A 49 11.90 -2.43 2.91
CA TRP A 49 10.59 -2.19 3.51
C TRP A 49 10.07 -0.77 3.22
N LEU A 50 10.94 0.24 3.29
CA LEU A 50 10.58 1.64 3.02
C LEU A 50 10.22 1.86 1.55
N VAL A 51 11.06 1.36 0.62
CA VAL A 51 10.78 1.42 -0.82
C VAL A 51 9.51 0.66 -1.15
N GLY A 52 9.30 -0.52 -0.56
CA GLY A 52 8.09 -1.32 -0.71
C GLY A 52 6.83 -0.56 -0.29
N ASN A 53 6.84 0.10 0.87
CA ASN A 53 5.73 0.96 1.30
C ASN A 53 5.48 2.10 0.29
N GLY A 54 6.53 2.76 -0.19
CA GLY A 54 6.41 3.82 -1.20
C GLY A 54 5.73 3.33 -2.49
N VAL A 55 6.17 2.18 -3.01
CA VAL A 55 5.56 1.54 -4.20
C VAL A 55 4.10 1.17 -3.96
N VAL A 56 3.77 0.59 -2.80
CA VAL A 56 2.40 0.22 -2.43
C VAL A 56 1.49 1.44 -2.36
N VAL A 57 1.93 2.52 -1.70
CA VAL A 57 1.16 3.77 -1.60
C VAL A 57 0.88 4.35 -2.98
N LEU A 58 1.91 4.48 -3.82
CA LEU A 58 1.77 5.05 -5.16
C LEU A 58 0.86 4.19 -6.04
N GLY A 59 1.07 2.87 -6.04
CA GLY A 59 0.26 1.93 -6.80
C GLY A 59 -1.21 1.91 -6.37
N ALA A 60 -1.46 1.88 -5.06
CA ALA A 60 -2.80 1.90 -4.48
C ALA A 60 -3.53 3.23 -4.74
N ALA A 61 -2.83 4.36 -4.61
CA ALA A 61 -3.39 5.67 -4.89
C ALA A 61 -3.78 5.82 -6.37
N LEU A 62 -2.89 5.45 -7.29
CA LEU A 62 -3.13 5.52 -8.74
C LEU A 62 -4.26 4.58 -9.16
N SER A 63 -4.23 3.32 -8.73
CA SER A 63 -5.27 2.34 -9.04
C SER A 63 -6.63 2.73 -8.47
N GLY A 64 -6.67 3.20 -7.22
CA GLY A 64 -7.88 3.71 -6.58
C GLY A 64 -8.46 4.92 -7.34
N ALA A 65 -7.62 5.85 -7.76
CA ALA A 65 -8.03 7.03 -8.53
C ALA A 65 -8.59 6.64 -9.91
N VAL A 66 -7.88 5.77 -10.64
CA VAL A 66 -8.33 5.26 -11.94
C VAL A 66 -9.65 4.50 -11.81
N TRP A 67 -9.79 3.67 -10.78
CA TRP A 67 -11.02 2.92 -10.55
C TRP A 67 -12.20 3.84 -10.23
N TYR A 68 -12.01 4.81 -9.33
CA TYR A 68 -13.05 5.78 -9.00
C TYR A 68 -13.47 6.60 -10.23
N GLY A 69 -12.50 7.05 -11.05
CA GLY A 69 -12.74 7.75 -12.31
C GLY A 69 -13.57 6.91 -13.29
N ARG A 70 -13.21 5.64 -13.49
CA ARG A 70 -13.96 4.70 -14.35
C ARG A 70 -15.38 4.43 -13.85
N ARG A 71 -15.59 4.38 -12.53
CA ARG A 71 -16.94 4.22 -11.97
C ARG A 71 -17.81 5.44 -12.21
N LEU A 72 -17.22 6.63 -12.10
CA LEU A 72 -17.93 7.88 -12.38
C LEU A 72 -18.27 8.04 -13.87
N SER A 73 -17.43 7.55 -14.79
CA SER A 73 -17.72 7.59 -16.22
C SER A 73 -18.85 6.64 -16.60
N ARG A 74 -18.88 5.43 -16.04
CA ARG A 74 -19.95 4.43 -16.31
C ARG A 74 -21.31 4.77 -15.71
N GLY A 75 -21.38 5.63 -14.70
CA GLY A 75 -22.65 6.09 -14.12
C GLY A 75 -23.22 7.36 -14.78
N ARG A 76 -22.63 7.81 -15.89
CA ARG A 76 -23.02 9.01 -16.64
C ARG A 76 -23.58 8.68 -18.04
N GLU A 77 -23.56 7.41 -18.41
CA GLU A 77 -24.29 6.80 -19.53
C GLU A 77 -25.63 6.25 -19.01
#